data_AF-A0A7G9SC80-F1
#
_entry.id   AF-A0A7G9SC80-F1
#
_cell.length_a   1.000
_cell.length_b   1.000
_cell.length_c   1.000
_cell.angle_alpha   90.00
_cell.angle_beta   90.00
_cell.angle_gamma   90.00
#
_symmetry.space_group_name_H-M   'P 1'
#
loop_
_entity.id
_entity.type
_entity.pdbx_description
1 polymer ?
#
loop_
_entity_poly.entity_id
_entity_poly.type
_entity_poly.pdbx_seq_one_letter_code
_entity_poly.pdbx_strand_id
1 'polypeptide(L)' 'MAHKFVIKKSSNGEYVASFEYNGEKVFWTETYKSKSSAQNAIDSIKKNGPMAEVHDAT' A
#
# COMPACT_ATOMS: atom_id res chain seq x y z
N MET A 1 7.20 17.46 4.72
CA MET A 1 5.95 16.87 4.21
C MET A 1 6.29 15.88 3.11
N ALA A 2 6.59 14.63 3.48
CA ALA A 2 6.91 13.59 2.51
C ALA A 2 5.95 12.44 2.76
N HIS A 3 5.00 12.26 1.85
CA HIS A 3 4.18 11.06 1.79
C HIS A 3 4.66 10.22 0.62
N LYS A 4 4.81 8.91 0.83
CA LYS A 4 5.39 8.02 -0.18
C LYS A 4 4.78 6.62 -0.08
N PHE A 5 4.74 5.95 -1.22
CA PHE A 5 4.50 4.52 -1.25
C PHE A 5 5.82 3.76 -1.15
N VAL A 6 5.85 2.72 -0.34
CA VAL A 6 7.02 1.88 -0.10
C VAL A 6 6.65 0.43 -0.35
N ILE A 7 7.44 -0.25 -1.20
CA ILE A 7 7.40 -1.71 -1.33
C ILE A 7 8.58 -2.27 -0.55
N LYS A 8 8.31 -3.08 0.48
CA LYS A 8 9.31 -3.82 1.25
C LYS A 8 9.21 -5.31 0.95
N LYS A 9 10.36 -5.98 0.86
CA LYS A 9 10.44 -7.44 0.82
C LYS A 9 10.55 -7.98 2.24
N SER A 10 9.69 -8.92 2.60
CA SER A 10 9.69 -9.61 3.89
C SER A 10 10.70 -10.76 3.89
N SER A 11 11.04 -11.26 5.09
CA SER A 11 12.00 -12.34 5.29
C SER A 11 11.57 -13.65 4.63
N ASN A 12 10.27 -13.87 4.45
CA ASN A 12 9.69 -15.01 3.74
C ASN A 12 9.73 -14.88 2.20
N GLY A 13 10.31 -13.80 1.67
CA GLY A 13 10.44 -13.56 0.23
C GLY A 13 9.27 -12.82 -0.42
N GLU A 14 8.20 -12.55 0.34
CA GLU A 14 7.01 -11.85 -0.13
C GLU A 14 7.18 -10.32 -0.05
N TYR A 15 6.25 -9.57 -0.65
CA TYR A 15 6.31 -8.13 -0.80
C TYR A 15 5.11 -7.46 -0.14
N VAL A 16 5.35 -6.41 0.63
CA VAL A 16 4.30 -5.59 1.25
C VAL A 16 4.36 -4.20 0.64
N ALA A 17 3.23 -3.71 0.13
CA ALA A 17 3.08 -2.31 -0.23
C ALA A 17 2.52 -1.52 0.97
N SER A 18 3.04 -0.31 1.18
CA SER A 18 2.61 0.54 2.28
C SER A 18 2.61 2.01 1.88
N PHE A 19 1.75 2.79 2.50
CA PHE A 19 1.74 4.24 2.42
C PHE A 19 2.30 4.80 3.73
N GLU A 20 3.34 5.61 3.61
CA GLU A 20 3.96 6.31 4.74
C GLU A 20 3.66 7.80 4.63
N TYR A 21 3.17 8.40 5.72
CA TYR A 21 2.90 9.82 5.83
C TYR A 21 3.72 10.38 7.00
N ASN A 22 4.54 11.40 6.75
CA ASN A 22 5.43 12.00 7.75
C ASN A 22 6.34 10.98 8.48
N GLY A 23 6.77 9.93 7.77
CA GLY A 23 7.64 8.90 8.33
C GLY A 23 6.90 7.79 9.09
N GLU A 24 5.58 7.89 9.24
CA GLU A 24 4.77 6.86 9.88
C GLU A 24 3.99 6.05 8.84
N LYS A 25 3.92 4.75 9.04
CA LYS A 25 3.14 3.85 8.18
C LYS A 25 1.67 3.95 8.58
N VAL A 26 0.86 4.51 7.69
CA VAL A 26 -0.58 4.74 7.93
C VAL A 26 -1.47 3.67 7.28
N PHE A 27 -0.99 3.02 6.22
CA PHE A 27 -1.70 1.94 5.53
C PHE A 27 -0.70 0.92 4.96
N TRP A 28 -1.08 -0.35 4.94
CA TRP A 28 -0.32 -1.40 4.27
C TRP A 28 -1.24 -2.49 3.72
N THR A 29 -0.76 -3.15 2.68
CA THR A 29 -1.41 -4.32 2.10
C THR A 29 -1.01 -5.59 2.82
N GLU A 30 -1.72 -6.68 2.55
CA GLU A 30 -1.20 -8.02 2.79
C GLU A 30 0.07 -8.30 1.96
N THR A 31 0.70 -9.44 2.22
CA THR A 31 1.88 -9.87 1.49
C THR A 31 1.53 -10.37 0.09
N TYR A 32 2.35 -10.00 -0.89
CA TYR A 32 2.27 -10.44 -2.27
C TYR A 32 3.45 -11.34 -2.62
N LYS A 33 3.22 -12.39 -3.40
CA LYS A 33 4.31 -13.27 -3.88
C LYS A 33 5.28 -12.59 -4.84
N SER A 34 4.85 -11.53 -5.52
CA SER A 34 5.66 -10.80 -6.50
C SER A 34 5.66 -9.30 -6.25
N LYS A 35 6.78 -8.66 -6.64
CA LYS A 35 6.92 -7.20 -6.59
C LYS A 35 5.91 -6.49 -7.52
N SER A 36 5.61 -7.11 -8.67
CA SER A 36 4.64 -6.56 -9.63
C SER A 36 3.24 -6.49 -9.05
N SER A 37 2.80 -7.49 -8.28
CA SER A 37 1.50 -7.42 -7.60
C SER A 37 1.44 -6.29 -6.57
N ALA A 38 2.51 -6.07 -5.81
CA ALA A 38 2.60 -4.94 -4.88
C ALA A 38 2.57 -3.58 -5.61
N GLN A 39 3.21 -3.48 -6.78
CA GLN A 39 3.15 -2.28 -7.62
C GLN A 39 1.74 -2.03 -8.15
N ASN A 40 1.07 -3.06 -8.67
CA ASN A 40 -0.30 -2.97 -9.16
C ASN A 40 -1.28 -2.53 -8.07
N ALA A 41 -1.07 -2.97 -6.82
CA ALA A 41 -1.86 -2.52 -5.69
C ALA A 41 -1.69 -1.00 -5.44
N ILE A 42 -0.44 -0.50 -5.48
CA ILE A 42 -0.17 0.94 -5.36
C ILE A 42 -0.83 1.72 -6.50
N ASP A 43 -0.75 1.23 -7.73
CA ASP A 43 -1.32 1.92 -8.89
C ASP A 43 -2.85 1.97 -8.81
N SER A 44 -3.48 0.89 -8.34
CA SER A 44 -4.92 0.87 -8.05
C SER A 44 -5.31 1.87 -6.96
N ILE A 45 -4.55 1.93 -5.85
CA ILE A 45 -4.81 2.88 -4.75
C ILE A 45 -4.63 4.33 -5.24
N LYS A 46 -3.60 4.62 -6.03
CA LYS A 46 -3.40 5.96 -6.61
C LYS A 46 -4.55 6.36 -7.52
N LYS A 47 -5.07 5.42 -8.32
CA LYS A 47 -6.15 5.67 -9.28
C LYS A 47 -7.50 5.83 -8.60
N ASN A 48 -7.82 4.94 -7.68
CA ASN A 48 -9.18 4.78 -7.14
C ASN A 48 -9.32 5.31 -5.71
N GLY A 49 -8.24 5.33 -4.93
CA GLY A 49 -8.25 5.70 -3.51
C GLY A 49 -8.70 7.13 -3.22
N PRO A 50 -8.19 8.18 -3.93
CA PRO A 50 -8.59 9.56 -3.67
C PRO A 50 -10.08 9.85 -3.84
N MET A 51 -10.79 9.02 -4.62
CA MET A 51 -12.22 9.16 -4.92
C MET A 51 -13.10 8.12 -4.20
N ALA A 52 -12.51 7.20 -3.45
CA ALA A 52 -13.26 6.14 -2.80
C ALA A 52 -14.15 6.71 -1.70
N GLU A 53 -15.42 6.33 -1.69
CA GLU A 53 -16.33 6.68 -0.61
C GLU A 53 -15.98 5.89 0.66
N VAL A 54 -16.22 6.51 1.82
CA VAL A 54 -16.08 5.83 3.11
C VAL A 54 -17.36 5.07 3.39
N HIS A 55 -17.27 3.74 3.42
CA HIS A 55 -18.36 2.87 3.83
C HIS A 55 -18.08 2.30 5.23
N ASP A 56 -18.86 2.73 6.22
CA ASP A 56 -18.81 2.17 7.57
C ASP A 56 -19.67 0.89 7.64
N ALA A 57 -19.09 -0.19 8.16
CA ALA A 57 -19.74 -1.51 8.30
C ALA A 57 -19.77 -2.00 9.76
N THR A 58 -19.72 -1.08 10.73
CA THR A 58 -19.75 -1.38 12.16
C THR A 58 -21.14 -1.72 12.70
#